data_AF-A0A534TDW5-F1
#
_entry.id   AF-A0A534TDW5-F1
#
_cell.length_a   1.000
_cell.length_b   1.000
_cell.length_c   1.000
_cell.angle_alpha   90.00
_cell.angle_beta   90.00
_cell.angle_gamma   90.00
#
_symmetry.space_group_name_H-M   'P 1'
#
loop_
_entity.id
_entity.type
_entity.pdbx_description
1 polymer ?
#
loop_
_entity_poly.entity_id
_entity_poly.type
_entity_poly.pdbx_seq_one_letter_code
_entity_poly.pdbx_strand_id
1 'polypeptide(L)'
;MHRCAKDVRYRSIRPGVEVGVTWVGIAVTVLAALFVCGHAAGAMHRAFAAGAYLSLALESVLLGVILFLIYGSFVHQFSRKGYFARLRRHQPPRLTDVWERLENSAPPATILVPSYKEEARVVRAALLSAALQHYPNRHVVLLIDDPPFPTTDDDRHKLAEARALPGRIMELLAPARRRFAAALADAESRLSGRPVRGRREAATLALLYEDAASWFDHQAKEYPVADRADALFVQSTFRDRARYLRTRANACKQRARSDGGLPNASLLRGYREVASVFDVEVTSFERKRYENLPHAPNKAMNLNSYIAVAGTRVREVRRDGKLLLDADPHGENIPDPRYFVTLDADSLLAPDYVLRLIDVMEDPRAERIGVIQTPYSA
;
A
#
# COMPACT_ATOMS: atom_id res chain seq x y z
N MET A 1 -4.34 -22.61 -2.83
CA MET A 1 -3.14 -21.82 -2.43
C MET A 1 -3.16 -20.50 -3.18
N HIS A 2 -3.76 -19.45 -2.63
CA HIS A 2 -3.65 -18.11 -3.20
C HIS A 2 -2.31 -17.52 -2.76
N ARG A 3 -1.35 -17.48 -3.70
CA ARG A 3 -0.05 -16.84 -3.50
C ARG A 3 -0.21 -15.36 -3.82
N CYS A 4 0.24 -14.51 -2.89
CA CYS A 4 0.13 -13.06 -2.93
C CYS A 4 0.86 -12.49 -4.15
N ALA A 5 0.29 -11.46 -4.78
CA ALA A 5 0.87 -10.78 -5.95
C ALA A 5 2.23 -10.11 -5.65
N LYS A 6 2.60 -9.93 -4.37
CA LYS A 6 3.92 -9.42 -3.96
C LYS A 6 5.09 -10.38 -4.26
N ASP A 7 4.82 -11.63 -4.65
CA ASP A 7 5.84 -12.67 -4.86
C ASP A 7 6.51 -12.67 -6.24
N VAL A 8 6.23 -11.72 -7.14
CA VAL A 8 6.75 -11.79 -8.53
C VAL A 8 8.29 -11.88 -8.58
N ARG A 9 9.02 -11.24 -7.64
CA ARG A 9 10.49 -11.40 -7.49
C ARG A 9 10.94 -12.51 -6.52
N TYR A 10 10.06 -12.99 -5.64
CA TYR A 10 10.40 -14.01 -4.63
C TYR A 10 10.05 -15.45 -5.04
N ARG A 11 9.46 -15.65 -6.23
CA ARG A 11 9.09 -16.98 -6.77
C ARG A 11 10.24 -17.99 -6.84
N SER A 12 11.51 -17.56 -6.86
CA SER A 12 12.69 -18.43 -6.89
C SER A 12 13.37 -18.63 -5.53
N ILE A 13 13.04 -17.84 -4.52
CA ILE A 13 13.75 -17.87 -3.25
C ILE A 13 13.22 -19.05 -2.41
N ARG A 14 14.12 -19.96 -2.06
CA ARG A 14 13.84 -21.07 -1.14
C ARG A 14 14.37 -20.69 0.24
N PRO A 15 13.51 -20.20 1.16
CA PRO A 15 14.00 -19.60 2.41
C PRO A 15 14.80 -20.58 3.27
N GLY A 16 14.55 -21.90 3.15
CA GLY A 16 15.36 -22.92 3.80
C GLY A 16 16.81 -22.98 3.29
N VAL A 17 17.00 -22.89 1.97
CA VAL A 17 18.33 -22.83 1.34
C VAL A 17 19.03 -21.54 1.74
N GLU A 18 18.34 -20.41 1.70
CA GLU A 18 18.90 -19.10 2.09
C GLU A 18 19.38 -19.06 3.55
N VAL A 19 18.64 -19.69 4.48
CA VAL A 19 19.09 -19.85 5.87
C VAL A 19 20.37 -20.68 5.94
N GLY A 20 20.48 -21.76 5.16
CA GLY A 20 21.69 -22.59 5.07
C GLY A 20 22.89 -21.81 4.52
N VAL A 21 22.71 -21.10 3.41
CA VAL A 21 23.75 -20.23 2.80
C VAL A 21 24.18 -19.15 3.79
N THR A 22 23.25 -18.57 4.54
CA THR A 22 23.58 -17.56 5.56
C THR A 22 24.42 -18.15 6.69
N TRP A 23 24.15 -19.39 7.12
CA TRP A 23 24.98 -20.08 8.11
C TRP A 23 26.40 -20.35 7.62
N VAL A 24 26.56 -20.77 6.36
CA VAL A 24 27.88 -20.93 5.75
C VAL A 24 28.61 -19.58 5.71
N GLY A 25 27.93 -18.50 5.32
CA GLY A 25 28.49 -17.15 5.34
C GLY A 25 28.94 -16.69 6.73
N ILE A 26 28.14 -16.97 7.77
CA ILE A 26 28.51 -16.70 9.17
C ILE A 26 29.77 -17.49 9.55
N ALA A 27 29.83 -18.79 9.24
CA ALA A 27 30.99 -19.63 9.56
C ALA A 27 32.26 -19.12 8.87
N VAL A 28 32.18 -18.77 7.58
CA VAL A 28 33.30 -18.18 6.83
C VAL A 28 33.73 -16.84 7.44
N THR A 29 32.77 -16.00 7.85
CA THR A 29 33.07 -14.69 8.46
C THR A 29 33.74 -14.85 9.82
N VAL A 30 33.31 -15.83 10.64
CA VAL A 30 33.96 -16.18 11.91
C VAL A 30 35.39 -16.65 11.67
N LEU A 31 35.61 -17.56 10.72
CA LEU A 31 36.94 -18.07 10.40
C LEU A 31 37.87 -16.95 9.90
N ALA A 32 37.38 -16.08 9.02
CA ALA A 32 38.14 -14.93 8.53
C ALA A 32 38.46 -13.94 9.67
N ALA A 33 37.50 -13.68 10.56
CA ALA A 33 37.70 -12.82 11.72
C ALA A 33 38.77 -13.37 12.66
N LEU A 34 38.72 -14.67 12.99
CA LEU A 34 39.73 -15.33 13.81
C LEU A 34 41.12 -15.26 13.16
N PHE A 35 41.20 -15.48 11.84
CA PHE A 35 42.45 -15.38 11.10
C PHE A 35 43.05 -13.97 11.15
N VAL A 36 42.24 -12.94 10.88
CA VAL A 36 42.68 -11.54 10.93
C VAL A 36 43.11 -11.15 12.35
N CYS A 37 42.33 -11.50 13.37
CA CYS A 37 42.68 -11.24 14.76
C CYS A 37 43.99 -11.92 15.16
N GLY A 38 44.19 -13.17 14.76
CA GLY A 38 45.43 -13.91 15.02
C GLY A 38 46.64 -13.26 14.32
N HIS A 39 46.48 -12.88 13.05
CA HIS A 39 47.53 -12.19 12.29
C HIS A 39 47.90 -10.84 12.91
N ALA A 40 46.90 -10.01 13.20
CA ALA A 40 47.08 -8.70 13.82
C ALA A 40 47.70 -8.81 15.21
N ALA A 41 47.25 -9.76 16.05
CA ALA A 41 47.86 -10.00 17.36
C ALA A 41 49.35 -10.36 17.25
N GLY A 42 49.73 -11.18 16.26
CA GLY A 42 51.14 -11.49 16.00
C GLY A 42 51.95 -10.29 15.51
N ALA A 43 51.38 -9.45 14.64
CA ALA A 43 52.00 -8.20 14.19
C ALA A 43 52.20 -7.20 15.34
N MET A 44 51.15 -7.00 16.14
CA MET A 44 51.16 -6.13 17.33
C MET A 44 52.17 -6.62 18.38
N HIS A 45 52.24 -7.92 18.66
CA HIS A 45 53.21 -8.49 19.60
C HIS A 45 54.66 -8.22 19.16
N ARG A 46 54.97 -8.41 17.87
CA ARG A 46 56.30 -8.10 17.30
C ARG A 46 56.61 -6.61 17.37
N ALA A 47 55.65 -5.75 17.05
CA ALA A 47 55.82 -4.30 17.13
C ALA A 47 56.07 -3.84 18.58
N PHE A 48 55.34 -4.40 19.53
CA PHE A 48 55.53 -4.14 20.96
C PHE A 48 56.91 -4.61 21.45
N ALA A 49 57.31 -5.84 21.13
CA ALA A 49 58.60 -6.39 21.52
C ALA A 49 59.78 -5.60 20.94
N ALA A 50 59.61 -5.00 19.76
CA ALA A 50 60.61 -4.16 19.11
C ALA A 50 60.59 -2.68 19.56
N GLY A 51 59.69 -2.28 20.48
CA GLY A 51 59.52 -0.87 20.89
C GLY A 51 58.97 0.05 19.78
N ALA A 52 58.40 -0.51 18.71
CA ALA A 52 57.88 0.23 17.56
C ALA A 52 56.44 0.72 17.81
N TYR A 53 56.27 1.70 18.69
CA TYR A 53 54.96 2.18 19.14
C TYR A 53 54.07 2.74 18.03
N LEU A 54 54.65 3.38 17.00
CA LEU A 54 53.87 3.89 15.86
C LEU A 54 53.25 2.74 15.05
N SER A 55 54.02 1.69 14.76
CA SER A 55 53.52 0.51 14.06
C SER A 55 52.45 -0.21 14.88
N LEU A 56 52.65 -0.31 16.20
CA LEU A 56 51.65 -0.87 17.11
C LEU A 56 50.33 -0.08 17.06
N ALA A 57 50.39 1.26 17.07
CA ALA A 57 49.22 2.11 16.98
C ALA A 57 48.49 1.97 15.63
N LEU A 58 49.22 1.95 14.52
CA LEU A 58 48.65 1.76 13.17
C LEU A 58 47.97 0.41 13.01
N GLU A 59 48.61 -0.68 13.46
CA GLU A 59 48.02 -2.03 13.45
C GLU A 59 46.77 -2.12 14.33
N SER A 60 46.77 -1.45 15.49
CA SER A 60 45.60 -1.41 16.38
C SER A 60 44.42 -0.69 15.73
N VAL A 61 44.67 0.45 15.07
CA VAL A 61 43.65 1.21 14.35
C VAL A 61 43.12 0.39 13.17
N LEU A 62 44.01 -0.22 12.38
CA LEU A 62 43.63 -1.06 11.25
C LEU A 62 42.75 -2.25 11.69
N LEU A 63 43.15 -2.95 12.75
CA LEU A 63 42.36 -4.03 13.33
C LEU A 63 40.98 -3.52 13.79
N GLY A 64 40.93 -2.36 14.45
CA GLY A 64 39.67 -1.73 14.87
C GLY A 64 38.73 -1.46 13.70
N VAL A 65 39.24 -0.91 12.59
CA VAL A 65 38.45 -0.69 11.37
C VAL A 65 37.96 -2.00 10.78
N ILE A 66 38.82 -3.03 10.68
CA ILE A 66 38.42 -4.34 10.14
C ILE A 66 37.36 -4.99 11.02
N LEU A 67 37.51 -4.95 12.35
CA LEU A 67 36.51 -5.48 13.29
C LEU A 67 35.17 -4.75 13.18
N PHE A 68 35.17 -3.43 12.96
CA PHE A 68 33.94 -2.68 12.73
C PHE A 68 33.23 -3.11 11.43
N LEU A 69 33.97 -3.35 10.35
CA LEU A 69 33.42 -3.88 9.09
C LEU A 69 32.88 -5.31 9.27
N ILE A 70 33.59 -6.17 9.99
CA ILE A 70 33.16 -7.53 10.34
C ILE A 70 31.87 -7.49 11.17
N TYR A 71 31.78 -6.58 12.14
CA TYR A 71 30.58 -6.36 12.93
C TYR A 71 29.37 -6.02 12.03
N GLY A 72 29.55 -5.09 11.07
CA GLY A 72 28.51 -4.78 10.08
C GLY A 72 28.08 -6.01 9.26
N SER A 73 29.03 -6.86 8.87
CA SER A 73 28.75 -8.12 8.19
C SER A 73 27.91 -9.07 9.05
N PHE A 74 28.25 -9.22 10.34
CA PHE A 74 27.46 -10.03 11.27
C PHE A 74 26.04 -9.49 11.44
N VAL A 75 25.89 -8.16 11.63
CA VAL A 75 24.57 -7.52 11.73
C VAL A 75 23.73 -7.84 10.50
N HIS A 76 24.30 -7.73 9.29
CA HIS A 76 23.62 -8.09 8.05
C HIS A 76 23.23 -9.58 8.03
N GLN A 77 24.17 -10.48 8.30
CA GLN A 77 23.94 -11.93 8.22
C GLN A 77 22.91 -12.43 9.25
N PHE A 78 22.97 -11.94 10.48
CA PHE A 78 21.96 -12.27 11.49
C PHE A 78 20.59 -11.70 11.14
N SER A 79 20.53 -10.46 10.62
CA SER A 79 19.28 -9.85 10.14
C SER A 79 18.69 -10.64 8.97
N ARG A 80 19.51 -11.04 8.01
CA ARG A 80 19.13 -11.88 6.86
C ARG A 80 18.60 -13.24 7.32
N LYS A 81 19.28 -13.91 8.26
CA LYS A 81 18.80 -15.16 8.87
C LYS A 81 17.45 -14.97 9.55
N GLY A 82 17.30 -13.92 10.36
CA GLY A 82 16.03 -13.59 11.04
C GLY A 82 14.90 -13.33 10.03
N TYR A 83 15.19 -12.60 8.96
CA TYR A 83 14.25 -12.38 7.84
C TYR A 83 13.78 -13.70 7.21
N PHE A 84 14.70 -14.56 6.76
CA PHE A 84 14.29 -15.82 6.11
C PHE A 84 13.65 -16.81 7.08
N ALA A 85 14.06 -16.83 8.35
CA ALA A 85 13.40 -17.64 9.37
C ALA A 85 11.95 -17.19 9.60
N ARG A 86 11.70 -15.88 9.63
CA ARG A 86 10.34 -15.32 9.69
C ARG A 86 9.55 -15.67 8.42
N LEU A 87 10.15 -15.49 7.24
CA LEU A 87 9.49 -15.79 5.96
C LEU A 87 9.08 -17.27 5.86
N ARG A 88 9.89 -18.20 6.36
CA ARG A 88 9.57 -19.64 6.43
C ARG A 88 8.34 -19.96 7.29
N ARG A 89 8.20 -19.24 8.40
CA ARG A 89 7.13 -19.44 9.38
C ARG A 89 5.87 -18.63 9.02
N HIS A 90 6.03 -17.61 8.19
CA HIS A 90 4.95 -16.71 7.83
C HIS A 90 3.93 -17.43 6.94
N GLN A 91 2.71 -17.54 7.44
CA GLN A 91 1.56 -17.95 6.65
C GLN A 91 0.60 -16.77 6.61
N PRO A 92 0.49 -16.06 5.47
CA PRO A 92 -0.44 -14.95 5.39
C PRO A 92 -1.88 -15.48 5.50
N PRO A 93 -2.76 -14.81 6.26
CA PRO A 93 -4.17 -15.17 6.29
C PRO A 93 -4.75 -15.06 4.88
N ARG A 94 -5.74 -15.91 4.59
CA ARG A 94 -6.45 -15.84 3.30
C ARG A 94 -7.21 -14.53 3.24
N LEU A 95 -7.24 -13.92 2.05
CA LEU A 95 -7.86 -12.62 1.87
C LEU A 95 -9.35 -12.63 2.24
N THR A 96 -10.03 -13.74 1.94
CA THR A 96 -11.43 -13.96 2.34
C THR A 96 -11.58 -13.85 3.84
N ASP A 97 -10.77 -14.57 4.61
CA ASP A 97 -10.89 -14.62 6.07
C ASP A 97 -10.66 -13.24 6.70
N VAL A 98 -9.77 -12.44 6.09
CA VAL A 98 -9.53 -11.05 6.52
C VAL A 98 -10.73 -10.16 6.19
N TRP A 99 -11.25 -10.23 4.96
CA TRP A 99 -12.45 -9.51 4.56
C TRP A 99 -13.62 -9.82 5.51
N GLU A 100 -13.83 -11.09 5.84
CA GLU A 100 -14.90 -11.54 6.73
C GLU A 100 -14.83 -10.94 8.14
N ARG A 101 -13.62 -10.67 8.64
CA ARG A 101 -13.43 -10.03 9.95
C ARG A 101 -13.71 -8.53 9.91
N LEU A 102 -13.33 -7.86 8.84
CA LEU A 102 -13.33 -6.39 8.78
C LEU A 102 -14.58 -5.80 8.14
N GLU A 103 -15.29 -6.51 7.25
CA GLU A 103 -16.34 -5.91 6.39
C GLU A 103 -17.41 -5.10 7.13
N ASN A 104 -17.81 -5.51 8.33
CA ASN A 104 -18.93 -4.88 9.07
C ASN A 104 -18.45 -3.73 9.98
N SER A 105 -17.15 -3.65 10.24
CA SER A 105 -16.56 -2.71 11.19
C SER A 105 -15.28 -2.09 10.64
N ALA A 106 -15.17 -1.99 9.32
CA ALA A 106 -13.97 -1.49 8.65
C ALA A 106 -13.78 -0.01 9.00
N PRO A 107 -12.75 0.34 9.78
CA PRO A 107 -12.52 1.72 10.16
C PRO A 107 -12.20 2.59 8.92
N PRO A 108 -12.65 3.86 8.88
CA PRO A 108 -12.36 4.72 7.75
C PRO A 108 -10.85 4.89 7.57
N ALA A 109 -10.37 4.73 6.32
CA ALA A 109 -8.97 4.87 5.97
C ALA A 109 -8.80 5.93 4.86
N THR A 110 -7.85 6.85 5.05
CA THR A 110 -7.49 7.83 4.01
C THR A 110 -6.10 7.53 3.47
N ILE A 111 -6.00 7.35 2.15
CA ILE A 111 -4.74 7.15 1.43
C ILE A 111 -4.28 8.51 0.89
N LEU A 112 -3.12 8.97 1.36
CA LEU A 112 -2.51 10.25 1.01
C LEU A 112 -1.42 10.02 -0.04
N VAL A 113 -1.56 10.70 -1.19
CA VAL A 113 -0.62 10.60 -2.31
C VAL A 113 0.08 11.95 -2.51
N PRO A 114 1.23 12.22 -1.88
CA PRO A 114 2.02 13.42 -2.14
C PRO A 114 2.60 13.44 -3.55
N SER A 115 2.39 14.56 -4.25
CA SER A 115 2.92 14.83 -5.59
C SER A 115 3.59 16.21 -5.62
N TYR A 116 4.71 16.30 -6.34
CA TYR A 116 5.38 17.57 -6.66
C TYR A 116 5.92 17.52 -8.08
N LYS A 117 5.27 18.21 -9.02
CA LYS A 117 5.67 18.28 -10.44
C LYS A 117 5.85 16.92 -11.12
N GLU A 118 5.15 15.91 -10.62
CA GLU A 118 5.22 14.54 -11.13
C GLU A 118 4.47 14.44 -12.48
N GLU A 119 4.87 13.47 -13.29
CA GLU A 119 4.17 13.18 -14.54
C GLU A 119 2.75 12.66 -14.27
N ALA A 120 1.75 13.21 -14.97
CA ALA A 120 0.33 12.90 -14.75
C ALA A 120 0.04 11.39 -14.85
N ARG A 121 0.72 10.71 -15.76
CA ARG A 121 0.71 9.25 -15.95
C ARG A 121 1.08 8.50 -14.66
N VAL A 122 2.12 8.95 -13.97
CA VAL A 122 2.69 8.31 -12.78
C VAL A 122 1.73 8.48 -11.61
N VAL A 123 1.29 9.73 -11.39
CA VAL A 123 0.27 10.07 -10.38
C VAL A 123 -1.03 9.30 -10.61
N ARG A 124 -1.47 9.17 -11.87
CA ARG A 124 -2.67 8.41 -12.23
C ARG A 124 -2.57 6.94 -11.83
N ALA A 125 -1.43 6.30 -12.06
CA ALA A 125 -1.20 4.91 -11.67
C ALA A 125 -1.25 4.73 -10.14
N ALA A 126 -0.58 5.63 -9.40
CA ALA A 126 -0.61 5.63 -7.93
C ALA A 126 -2.04 5.81 -7.40
N LEU A 127 -2.77 6.84 -7.87
CA LEU A 127 -4.15 7.11 -7.49
C LEU A 127 -5.09 5.95 -7.82
N LEU A 128 -4.98 5.31 -9.00
CA LEU A 128 -5.80 4.15 -9.34
C LEU A 128 -5.46 2.93 -8.46
N SER A 129 -4.18 2.70 -8.16
CA SER A 129 -3.77 1.60 -7.27
C SER A 129 -4.30 1.78 -5.84
N ALA A 130 -4.39 3.04 -5.37
CA ALA A 130 -5.00 3.41 -4.10
C ALA A 130 -6.53 3.32 -4.15
N ALA A 131 -7.14 3.84 -5.22
CA ALA A 131 -8.58 3.87 -5.39
C ALA A 131 -9.19 2.47 -5.54
N LEU A 132 -8.46 1.49 -6.06
CA LEU A 132 -8.96 0.12 -6.32
C LEU A 132 -8.53 -0.91 -5.26
N GLN A 133 -8.12 -0.46 -4.07
CA GLN A 133 -7.80 -1.33 -2.94
C GLN A 133 -8.98 -2.24 -2.55
N HIS A 134 -8.69 -3.46 -2.09
CA HIS A 134 -9.66 -4.39 -1.53
C HIS A 134 -10.02 -4.03 -0.09
N TYR A 135 -10.52 -2.81 0.14
CA TYR A 135 -10.85 -2.31 1.46
C TYR A 135 -12.06 -1.37 1.38
N PRO A 136 -13.16 -1.60 2.12
CA PRO A 136 -14.31 -0.69 2.08
C PRO A 136 -13.98 0.59 2.85
N ASN A 137 -14.83 1.62 2.77
CA ASN A 137 -14.68 2.85 3.58
C ASN A 137 -13.30 3.53 3.43
N ARG A 138 -12.89 3.73 2.17
CA ARG A 138 -11.61 4.36 1.82
C ARG A 138 -11.81 5.68 1.09
N HIS A 139 -10.93 6.63 1.40
CA HIS A 139 -10.81 7.91 0.72
C HIS A 139 -9.38 8.05 0.18
N VAL A 140 -9.21 8.64 -0.99
CA VAL A 140 -7.89 8.88 -1.59
C VAL A 140 -7.73 10.38 -1.81
N VAL A 141 -6.61 10.93 -1.36
CA VAL A 141 -6.34 12.37 -1.51
C VAL A 141 -5.01 12.57 -2.21
N LEU A 142 -5.05 13.23 -3.36
CA LEU A 142 -3.86 13.75 -4.03
C LEU A 142 -3.39 15.01 -3.30
N LEU A 143 -2.23 14.95 -2.66
CA LEU A 143 -1.63 16.12 -2.01
C LEU A 143 -0.73 16.83 -3.02
N ILE A 144 -1.25 17.89 -3.65
CA ILE A 144 -0.54 18.68 -4.65
C ILE A 144 0.36 19.67 -3.94
N ASP A 145 1.68 19.55 -4.13
CA ASP A 145 2.68 20.45 -3.56
C ASP A 145 3.28 21.42 -4.58
N ASP A 146 2.77 21.44 -5.80
CA ASP A 146 3.20 22.35 -6.86
C ASP A 146 2.94 23.82 -6.47
N PRO A 147 3.77 24.78 -6.95
CA PRO A 147 3.46 26.20 -6.79
C PRO A 147 2.09 26.53 -7.44
N PRO A 148 1.20 27.26 -6.76
CA PRO A 148 -0.16 27.50 -7.25
C PRO A 148 -0.20 28.36 -8.54
N PHE A 149 0.86 29.13 -8.78
CA PHE A 149 1.07 29.98 -9.95
C PHE A 149 2.42 29.65 -10.60
N PRO A 150 2.51 28.61 -11.43
CA PRO A 150 3.77 28.21 -12.05
C PRO A 150 4.25 29.20 -13.10
N THR A 151 5.57 29.37 -13.19
CA THR A 151 6.21 30.32 -14.12
C THR A 151 6.45 29.73 -15.51
N THR A 152 6.66 28.41 -15.61
CA THR A 152 6.89 27.70 -16.88
C THR A 152 5.60 27.09 -17.45
N ASP A 153 5.54 26.92 -18.78
CA ASP A 153 4.40 26.24 -19.43
C ASP A 153 4.30 24.76 -19.05
N ASP A 154 5.43 24.06 -18.91
CA ASP A 154 5.47 22.66 -18.49
C ASP A 154 4.84 22.46 -17.10
N ASP A 155 5.26 23.28 -16.12
CA ASP A 155 4.69 23.23 -14.78
C ASP A 155 3.20 23.61 -14.76
N ARG A 156 2.78 24.57 -15.59
CA ARG A 156 1.36 24.94 -15.73
C ARG A 156 0.54 23.77 -16.23
N HIS A 157 1.04 23.06 -17.25
CA HIS A 157 0.40 21.88 -17.80
C HIS A 157 0.33 20.74 -16.77
N LYS A 158 1.44 20.45 -16.08
CA LYS A 158 1.49 19.41 -15.03
C LYS A 158 0.54 19.69 -13.88
N LEU A 159 0.48 20.92 -13.40
CA LEU A 159 -0.45 21.32 -12.33
C LEU A 159 -1.91 21.22 -12.77
N ALA A 160 -2.23 21.66 -13.99
CA ALA A 160 -3.58 21.53 -14.54
C ALA A 160 -4.01 20.05 -14.63
N GLU A 161 -3.10 19.19 -15.12
CA GLU A 161 -3.33 17.75 -15.18
C GLU A 161 -3.49 17.13 -13.79
N ALA A 162 -2.64 17.49 -12.82
CA ALA A 162 -2.73 17.01 -11.44
C ALA A 162 -4.08 17.37 -10.79
N ARG A 163 -4.55 18.63 -10.96
CA ARG A 163 -5.85 19.08 -10.45
C ARG A 163 -7.03 18.34 -11.11
N ALA A 164 -6.92 17.97 -12.38
CA ALA A 164 -7.97 17.26 -13.11
C ALA A 164 -8.02 15.73 -12.84
N LEU A 165 -6.91 15.14 -12.39
CA LEU A 165 -6.80 13.68 -12.21
C LEU A 165 -7.85 13.07 -11.26
N PRO A 166 -8.10 13.60 -10.05
CA PRO A 166 -9.13 13.07 -9.16
C PRO A 166 -10.51 12.99 -9.84
N GLY A 167 -10.94 14.06 -10.51
CA GLY A 167 -12.21 14.12 -11.23
C GLY A 167 -12.29 13.07 -12.34
N ARG A 168 -11.25 12.95 -13.17
CA ARG A 168 -11.20 11.94 -14.25
C ARG A 168 -11.24 10.50 -13.73
N ILE A 169 -10.64 10.23 -12.56
CA ILE A 169 -10.73 8.91 -11.92
C ILE A 169 -12.15 8.67 -11.40
N MET A 170 -12.77 9.66 -10.77
CA MET A 170 -14.15 9.55 -10.31
C MET A 170 -15.12 9.32 -11.46
N GLU A 171 -14.95 10.01 -12.59
CA GLU A 171 -15.71 9.80 -13.82
C GLU A 171 -15.53 8.39 -14.39
N LEU A 172 -14.30 7.87 -14.43
CA LEU A 172 -14.00 6.51 -14.87
C LEU A 172 -14.70 5.45 -14.01
N LEU A 173 -14.75 5.65 -12.69
CA LEU A 173 -15.33 4.70 -11.74
C LEU A 173 -16.85 4.83 -11.61
N ALA A 174 -17.42 6.00 -11.91
CA ALA A 174 -18.83 6.31 -11.64
C ALA A 174 -19.83 5.32 -12.26
N PRO A 175 -19.70 4.86 -13.53
CA PRO A 175 -20.62 3.88 -14.09
C PRO A 175 -20.63 2.55 -13.32
N ALA A 176 -19.45 2.03 -12.96
CA ALA A 176 -19.32 0.82 -12.18
C ALA A 176 -19.87 1.03 -10.76
N ARG A 177 -19.47 2.13 -10.09
CA ARG A 177 -19.95 2.48 -8.75
C ARG A 177 -21.48 2.49 -8.67
N ARG A 178 -22.16 3.18 -9.59
CA ARG A 178 -23.64 3.21 -9.63
C ARG A 178 -24.24 1.81 -9.81
N ARG A 179 -23.73 1.02 -10.76
CA ARG A 179 -24.24 -0.32 -11.05
C ARG A 179 -24.11 -1.24 -9.84
N PHE A 180 -22.93 -1.31 -9.23
CA PHE A 180 -22.69 -2.24 -8.12
C PHE A 180 -23.32 -1.78 -6.81
N ALA A 181 -23.41 -0.46 -6.56
CA ALA A 181 -24.15 0.08 -5.43
C ALA A 181 -25.66 -0.21 -5.53
N ALA A 182 -26.25 -0.03 -6.72
CA ALA A 182 -27.65 -0.40 -6.96
C ALA A 182 -27.88 -1.90 -6.72
N ALA A 183 -26.99 -2.75 -7.24
CA ALA A 183 -27.08 -4.20 -7.03
C ALA A 183 -26.99 -4.61 -5.55
N LEU A 184 -26.15 -3.93 -4.76
CA LEU A 184 -26.07 -4.12 -3.32
C LEU A 184 -27.37 -3.70 -2.61
N ALA A 185 -27.87 -2.48 -2.87
CA ALA A 185 -29.10 -1.99 -2.26
C ALA A 185 -30.31 -2.90 -2.56
N ASP A 186 -30.40 -3.35 -3.81
CA ASP A 186 -31.36 -4.33 -4.29
C ASP A 186 -31.26 -5.67 -3.54
N ALA A 187 -30.04 -6.17 -3.32
CA ALA A 187 -29.80 -7.39 -2.57
C ALA A 187 -30.13 -7.23 -1.08
N GLU A 188 -29.80 -6.09 -0.47
CA GLU A 188 -30.15 -5.77 0.91
C GLU A 188 -31.67 -5.80 1.12
N SER A 189 -32.43 -5.17 0.23
CA SER A 189 -33.90 -5.20 0.25
C SER A 189 -34.47 -6.63 0.10
N ARG A 190 -33.93 -7.44 -0.83
CA ARG A 190 -34.42 -8.81 -1.06
C ARG A 190 -34.07 -9.78 0.06
N LEU A 191 -32.90 -9.61 0.68
CA LEU A 191 -32.37 -10.56 1.67
C LEU A 191 -32.75 -10.20 3.11
N SER A 192 -33.28 -8.99 3.36
CA SER A 192 -33.91 -8.60 4.61
C SER A 192 -35.35 -9.16 4.71
N GLY A 193 -35.54 -10.28 5.43
CA GLY A 193 -36.87 -10.68 5.92
C GLY A 193 -37.44 -12.03 5.48
N ARG A 194 -36.79 -12.79 4.59
CA ARG A 194 -37.18 -14.19 4.29
C ARG A 194 -35.95 -15.10 4.09
N PRO A 195 -36.02 -16.40 4.43
CA PRO A 195 -35.03 -17.37 3.98
C PRO A 195 -35.15 -17.52 2.46
N VAL A 196 -34.35 -16.75 1.71
CA VAL A 196 -34.35 -16.77 0.26
C VAL A 196 -33.59 -18.01 -0.21
N ARG A 197 -34.10 -18.65 -1.26
CA ARG A 197 -33.43 -19.77 -1.93
C ARG A 197 -32.07 -19.30 -2.49
N GLY A 198 -30.99 -19.58 -1.76
CA GLY A 198 -29.64 -19.04 -2.01
C GLY A 198 -28.98 -19.39 -3.35
N ARG A 199 -29.57 -20.27 -4.18
CA ARG A 199 -28.99 -20.63 -5.49
C ARG A 199 -29.12 -19.53 -6.54
N ARG A 200 -30.30 -18.92 -6.68
CA ARG A 200 -30.53 -17.85 -7.67
C ARG A 200 -29.66 -16.63 -7.34
N GLU A 201 -29.65 -16.22 -6.07
CA GLU A 201 -28.82 -15.12 -5.61
C GLU A 201 -27.33 -15.41 -5.74
N ALA A 202 -26.88 -16.64 -5.48
CA ALA A 202 -25.49 -17.03 -5.75
C ALA A 202 -25.14 -16.94 -7.24
N ALA A 203 -26.06 -17.28 -8.15
CA ALA A 203 -25.86 -17.12 -9.58
C ALA A 203 -25.79 -15.63 -10.00
N THR A 204 -26.68 -14.78 -9.46
CA THR A 204 -26.64 -13.33 -9.68
C THR A 204 -25.33 -12.72 -9.20
N LEU A 205 -24.92 -13.06 -7.96
CA LEU A 205 -23.66 -12.59 -7.40
C LEU A 205 -22.45 -13.06 -8.22
N ALA A 206 -22.49 -14.29 -8.75
CA ALA A 206 -21.45 -14.77 -9.66
C ALA A 206 -21.32 -13.89 -10.90
N LEU A 207 -22.44 -13.52 -11.54
CA LEU A 207 -22.44 -12.64 -12.70
C LEU A 207 -21.86 -11.25 -12.36
N LEU A 208 -22.19 -10.69 -11.19
CA LEU A 208 -21.62 -9.41 -10.76
C LEU A 208 -20.10 -9.47 -10.59
N TYR A 209 -19.57 -10.57 -10.03
CA TYR A 209 -18.13 -10.77 -9.98
C TYR A 209 -17.49 -10.90 -11.37
N GLU A 210 -18.17 -11.53 -12.33
CA GLU A 210 -17.69 -11.62 -13.73
C GLU A 210 -17.72 -10.27 -14.44
N ASP A 211 -18.76 -9.48 -14.22
CA ASP A 211 -18.87 -8.13 -14.77
C ASP A 211 -17.77 -7.24 -14.21
N ALA A 212 -17.53 -7.28 -12.89
CA ALA A 212 -16.44 -6.56 -12.26
C ALA A 212 -15.09 -7.00 -12.82
N ALA A 213 -14.85 -8.31 -12.97
CA ALA A 213 -13.63 -8.82 -13.58
C ALA A 213 -13.45 -8.35 -15.04
N SER A 214 -14.54 -8.31 -15.81
CA SER A 214 -14.53 -7.86 -17.20
C SER A 214 -14.23 -6.36 -17.31
N TRP A 215 -14.72 -5.55 -16.36
CA TRP A 215 -14.33 -4.15 -16.25
C TRP A 215 -12.81 -4.00 -16.08
N PHE A 216 -12.21 -4.77 -15.17
CA PHE A 216 -10.75 -4.76 -14.96
C PHE A 216 -9.96 -5.20 -16.20
N ASP A 217 -10.42 -6.22 -16.92
CA ASP A 217 -9.76 -6.64 -18.15
C ASP A 217 -9.85 -5.60 -19.26
N HIS A 218 -10.99 -4.91 -19.36
CA HIS A 218 -11.15 -3.80 -20.29
C HIS A 218 -10.16 -2.67 -19.94
N GLN A 219 -10.07 -2.28 -18.67
CA GLN A 219 -9.07 -1.31 -18.22
C GLN A 219 -7.64 -1.78 -18.51
N ALA A 220 -7.33 -3.06 -18.30
CA ALA A 220 -6.01 -3.63 -18.58
C ALA A 220 -5.65 -3.64 -20.07
N LYS A 221 -6.64 -3.69 -20.96
CA LYS A 221 -6.46 -3.66 -22.41
C LYS A 221 -6.25 -2.24 -22.93
N GLU A 222 -7.02 -1.28 -22.41
CA GLU A 222 -6.98 0.12 -22.85
C GLU A 222 -5.83 0.91 -22.22
N TYR A 223 -5.27 0.45 -21.10
CA TYR A 223 -4.21 1.19 -20.40
C TYR A 223 -2.91 1.23 -21.23
N PRO A 224 -2.38 2.43 -21.55
CA PRO A 224 -1.14 2.55 -22.30
C PRO A 224 0.06 2.12 -21.43
N VAL A 225 0.88 1.21 -21.97
CA VAL A 225 2.08 0.69 -21.29
C VAL A 225 3.31 1.23 -22.01
N ALA A 226 4.04 2.15 -21.38
CA ALA A 226 5.28 2.70 -21.92
C ALA A 226 6.52 2.08 -21.27
N ASP A 227 6.44 1.66 -20.00
CA ASP A 227 7.57 1.11 -19.27
C ASP A 227 7.20 -0.10 -18.38
N ARG A 228 8.19 -0.55 -17.60
CA ARG A 228 8.04 -1.67 -16.67
C ARG A 228 7.14 -1.34 -15.47
N ALA A 229 7.10 -0.08 -15.04
CA ALA A 229 6.26 0.34 -13.93
C ALA A 229 4.79 0.26 -14.34
N ASP A 230 4.43 0.71 -15.55
CA ASP A 230 3.07 0.53 -16.09
C ASP A 230 2.71 -0.95 -16.25
N ALA A 231 3.64 -1.75 -16.76
CA ALA A 231 3.40 -3.19 -16.94
C ALA A 231 3.12 -3.85 -15.59
N LEU A 232 3.85 -3.47 -14.53
CA LEU A 232 3.61 -3.94 -13.17
C LEU A 232 2.27 -3.43 -12.62
N PHE A 233 1.93 -2.15 -12.86
CA PHE A 233 0.65 -1.58 -12.50
C PHE A 233 -0.53 -2.34 -13.13
N VAL A 234 -0.52 -2.51 -14.46
CA VAL A 234 -1.56 -3.23 -15.20
C VAL A 234 -1.67 -4.68 -14.72
N GLN A 235 -0.52 -5.34 -14.49
CA GLN A 235 -0.51 -6.71 -13.99
C GLN A 235 -1.13 -6.81 -12.59
N SER A 236 -0.66 -6.00 -11.64
CA SER A 236 -1.05 -6.09 -10.23
C SER A 236 -2.43 -5.51 -9.95
N THR A 237 -2.72 -4.31 -10.44
CA THR A 237 -3.96 -3.57 -10.13
C THR A 237 -5.14 -4.08 -10.93
N PHE A 238 -4.93 -4.43 -12.20
CA PHE A 238 -6.02 -4.87 -13.07
C PHE A 238 -6.08 -6.38 -13.27
N ARG A 239 -5.04 -6.99 -13.87
CA ARG A 239 -5.11 -8.41 -14.26
C ARG A 239 -5.22 -9.36 -13.07
N ASP A 240 -4.44 -9.12 -12.02
CA ASP A 240 -4.49 -9.96 -10.81
C ASP A 240 -5.82 -9.80 -10.08
N ARG A 241 -6.38 -8.58 -10.07
CA ARG A 241 -7.70 -8.29 -9.49
C ARG A 241 -8.82 -8.95 -10.29
N ALA A 242 -8.78 -8.91 -11.62
CA ALA A 242 -9.73 -9.62 -12.48
C ALA A 242 -9.71 -11.14 -12.20
N ARG A 243 -8.52 -11.75 -12.06
CA ARG A 243 -8.40 -13.17 -11.71
C ARG A 243 -8.96 -13.51 -10.32
N TYR A 244 -8.75 -12.63 -9.35
CA TYR A 244 -9.36 -12.78 -8.02
C TYR A 244 -10.88 -12.78 -8.11
N LEU A 245 -11.47 -11.78 -8.77
CA LEU A 245 -12.93 -11.65 -8.93
C LEU A 245 -13.53 -12.84 -9.69
N ARG A 246 -12.86 -13.36 -10.73
CA ARG A 246 -13.27 -14.61 -11.38
C ARG A 246 -13.23 -15.82 -10.47
N THR A 247 -12.25 -15.89 -9.57
CA THR A 247 -12.20 -16.96 -8.57
C THR A 247 -13.41 -16.89 -7.65
N ARG A 248 -13.81 -15.67 -7.23
CA ARG A 248 -15.05 -15.44 -6.46
C ARG A 248 -16.29 -15.83 -7.25
N ALA A 249 -16.39 -15.41 -8.52
CA ALA A 249 -17.48 -15.80 -9.42
C ALA A 249 -17.64 -17.31 -9.53
N ASN A 250 -16.55 -18.03 -9.77
CA ASN A 250 -16.55 -19.49 -9.89
C ASN A 250 -16.99 -20.17 -8.59
N ALA A 251 -16.55 -19.66 -7.44
CA ALA A 251 -17.00 -20.18 -6.15
C ALA A 251 -18.52 -19.99 -5.97
N CYS A 252 -19.06 -18.82 -6.34
CA CYS A 252 -20.50 -18.56 -6.33
C CYS A 252 -21.27 -19.49 -7.30
N LYS A 253 -20.75 -19.72 -8.52
CA LYS A 253 -21.34 -20.68 -9.50
C LYS A 253 -21.42 -22.10 -8.96
N GLN A 254 -20.35 -22.57 -8.30
CA GLN A 254 -20.33 -23.91 -7.70
C GLN A 254 -21.39 -24.03 -6.59
N ARG A 255 -21.50 -23.01 -5.73
CA ARG A 255 -22.49 -22.97 -4.65
C ARG A 255 -23.93 -22.84 -5.16
N ALA A 256 -24.13 -22.15 -6.28
CA ALA A 256 -25.41 -22.07 -6.96
C ALA A 256 -25.89 -23.42 -7.50
N ARG A 257 -24.97 -24.36 -7.78
CA ARG A 257 -25.29 -25.72 -8.26
C ARG A 257 -25.51 -26.71 -7.13
N SER A 258 -24.80 -26.56 -6.01
CA SER A 258 -24.91 -27.47 -4.85
C SER A 258 -26.26 -27.37 -4.13
N ASP A 259 -26.71 -28.50 -3.56
CA ASP A 259 -27.86 -28.55 -2.66
C ASP A 259 -27.52 -27.82 -1.35
N GLY A 260 -28.29 -26.78 -1.03
CA GLY A 260 -28.10 -25.95 0.18
C GLY A 260 -27.90 -24.45 -0.08
N GLY A 261 -27.45 -24.04 -1.28
CA GLY A 261 -27.20 -22.62 -1.59
C GLY A 261 -26.20 -21.93 -0.65
N LEU A 262 -26.23 -20.59 -0.60
CA LEU A 262 -25.47 -19.79 0.38
C LEU A 262 -26.44 -19.14 1.39
N PRO A 263 -26.06 -19.02 2.67
CA PRO A 263 -26.80 -18.21 3.64
C PRO A 263 -26.92 -16.75 3.18
N ASN A 264 -28.03 -16.09 3.51
CA ASN A 264 -28.25 -14.67 3.16
C ASN A 264 -27.08 -13.77 3.62
N ALA A 265 -26.54 -14.01 4.82
CA ALA A 265 -25.39 -13.26 5.33
C ALA A 265 -24.15 -13.39 4.43
N SER A 266 -23.84 -14.60 3.95
CA SER A 266 -22.72 -14.85 3.05
C SER A 266 -22.94 -14.24 1.66
N LEU A 267 -24.19 -14.19 1.18
CA LEU A 267 -24.55 -13.52 -0.07
C LEU A 267 -24.35 -12.01 0.07
N LEU A 268 -24.93 -11.38 1.11
CA LEU A 268 -24.80 -9.94 1.37
C LEU A 268 -23.34 -9.51 1.52
N ARG A 269 -22.54 -10.30 2.23
CA ARG A 269 -21.08 -10.15 2.30
C ARG A 269 -20.44 -10.07 0.92
N GLY A 270 -20.80 -10.97 0.02
CA GLY A 270 -20.28 -10.95 -1.35
C GLY A 270 -20.76 -9.74 -2.16
N TYR A 271 -22.00 -9.30 -2.00
CA TYR A 271 -22.50 -8.07 -2.62
C TYR A 271 -21.74 -6.83 -2.11
N ARG A 272 -21.47 -6.76 -0.79
CA ARG A 272 -20.66 -5.69 -0.19
C ARG A 272 -19.22 -5.72 -0.70
N GLU A 273 -18.63 -6.90 -0.79
CA GLU A 273 -17.27 -7.10 -1.32
C GLU A 273 -17.16 -6.54 -2.74
N VAL A 274 -18.03 -6.96 -3.67
CA VAL A 274 -17.96 -6.50 -5.08
C VAL A 274 -18.33 -5.02 -5.24
N ALA A 275 -19.29 -4.50 -4.46
CA ALA A 275 -19.64 -3.08 -4.48
C ALA A 275 -18.50 -2.20 -3.95
N SER A 276 -17.84 -2.63 -2.87
CA SER A 276 -16.73 -1.89 -2.26
C SER A 276 -15.56 -1.66 -3.21
N VAL A 277 -15.40 -2.50 -4.24
CA VAL A 277 -14.31 -2.36 -5.23
C VAL A 277 -14.34 -1.01 -5.94
N PHE A 278 -15.53 -0.46 -6.17
CA PHE A 278 -15.73 0.82 -6.88
C PHE A 278 -16.21 1.94 -5.96
N ASP A 279 -16.52 1.62 -4.70
CA ASP A 279 -16.93 2.61 -3.72
C ASP A 279 -15.69 3.28 -3.09
N VAL A 280 -15.32 4.40 -3.68
CA VAL A 280 -14.21 5.25 -3.25
C VAL A 280 -14.51 6.68 -3.67
N GLU A 281 -13.96 7.62 -2.90
CA GLU A 281 -13.89 9.02 -3.25
C GLU A 281 -12.41 9.41 -3.42
N VAL A 282 -12.12 10.15 -4.49
CA VAL A 282 -10.80 10.63 -4.83
C VAL A 282 -10.86 12.15 -4.93
N THR A 283 -10.12 12.83 -4.05
CA THR A 283 -10.07 14.29 -3.97
C THR A 283 -8.62 14.78 -4.08
N SER A 284 -8.44 16.10 -4.04
CA SER A 284 -7.12 16.73 -3.98
C SER A 284 -7.07 17.82 -2.92
N PHE A 285 -5.90 17.98 -2.33
CA PHE A 285 -5.59 19.06 -1.41
C PHE A 285 -4.32 19.77 -1.84
N GLU A 286 -4.40 21.09 -2.03
CA GLU A 286 -3.30 21.92 -2.51
C GLU A 286 -2.98 23.00 -1.48
N ARG A 287 -2.16 22.65 -0.46
CA ARG A 287 -1.92 23.54 0.69
C ARG A 287 -1.39 24.93 0.29
N LYS A 288 -0.58 24.99 -0.78
CA LYS A 288 0.13 26.23 -1.19
C LYS A 288 -0.82 27.28 -1.78
N ARG A 289 -2.09 26.93 -2.01
CA ARG A 289 -3.14 27.91 -2.33
C ARG A 289 -3.49 28.80 -1.14
N TYR A 290 -3.26 28.33 0.09
CA TYR A 290 -3.74 28.97 1.31
C TYR A 290 -2.59 29.66 2.06
N GLU A 291 -2.74 30.95 2.35
CA GLU A 291 -1.73 31.74 3.05
C GLU A 291 -1.52 31.27 4.50
N ASN A 292 -2.60 30.83 5.17
CA ASN A 292 -2.57 30.41 6.57
C ASN A 292 -2.06 28.97 6.78
N LEU A 293 -1.68 28.26 5.71
CA LEU A 293 -1.00 26.97 5.80
C LEU A 293 0.49 27.15 5.51
N PRO A 294 1.39 26.27 6.01
CA PRO A 294 2.81 26.41 5.73
C PRO A 294 3.14 26.28 4.23
N HIS A 295 4.21 26.94 3.76
CA HIS A 295 4.68 26.91 2.36
C HIS A 295 6.06 26.24 2.15
N ALA A 296 6.68 25.72 3.22
CA ALA A 296 8.02 25.12 3.17
C ALA A 296 8.14 24.01 2.09
N PRO A 297 9.21 23.94 1.28
CA PRO A 297 9.30 23.04 0.12
C PRO A 297 9.67 21.60 0.53
N ASN A 298 8.83 20.91 1.30
CA ASN A 298 8.99 19.50 1.63
C ASN A 298 7.66 18.74 1.61
N LYS A 299 7.70 17.45 1.21
CA LYS A 299 6.52 16.57 1.12
C LYS A 299 5.81 16.41 2.47
N ALA A 300 6.57 16.39 3.56
CA ALA A 300 6.05 16.21 4.92
C ALA A 300 5.07 17.30 5.33
N MET A 301 5.29 18.54 4.87
CA MET A 301 4.45 19.66 5.25
C MET A 301 3.05 19.60 4.63
N ASN A 302 2.92 19.06 3.41
CA ASN A 302 1.61 18.85 2.78
C ASN A 302 0.80 17.76 3.50
N LEU A 303 1.48 16.67 3.86
CA LEU A 303 0.91 15.61 4.69
C LEU A 303 0.38 16.18 6.03
N ASN A 304 1.24 16.89 6.76
CA ASN A 304 0.89 17.47 8.06
C ASN A 304 -0.25 18.49 7.96
N SER A 305 -0.29 19.27 6.88
CA SER A 305 -1.36 20.26 6.65
C SER A 305 -2.70 19.58 6.44
N TYR A 306 -2.75 18.49 5.67
CA TYR A 306 -4.00 17.72 5.51
C TYR A 306 -4.42 17.03 6.82
N ILE A 307 -3.48 16.39 7.52
CA ILE A 307 -3.76 15.73 8.80
C ILE A 307 -4.30 16.73 9.83
N ALA A 308 -3.78 17.96 9.86
CA ALA A 308 -4.22 19.00 10.80
C ALA A 308 -5.67 19.45 10.58
N VAL A 309 -6.21 19.30 9.35
CA VAL A 309 -7.61 19.63 9.03
C VAL A 309 -8.52 18.40 8.94
N ALA A 310 -7.98 17.20 9.07
CA ALA A 310 -8.77 15.97 9.07
C ALA A 310 -9.79 15.96 10.22
N GLY A 311 -11.02 15.54 9.93
CA GLY A 311 -12.14 15.58 10.86
C GLY A 311 -12.69 16.98 11.18
N THR A 312 -12.19 18.02 10.52
CA THR A 312 -12.74 19.37 10.64
C THR A 312 -13.63 19.72 9.46
N ARG A 313 -14.49 20.73 9.65
CA ARG A 313 -15.21 21.37 8.55
C ARG A 313 -14.51 22.66 8.18
N VAL A 314 -14.23 22.85 6.89
CA VAL A 314 -13.43 23.96 6.38
C VAL A 314 -14.14 24.72 5.28
N ARG A 315 -13.84 26.01 5.14
CA ARG A 315 -14.32 26.85 4.04
C ARG A 315 -13.17 27.68 3.49
N GLU A 316 -13.08 27.76 2.17
CA GLU A 316 -12.19 28.72 1.51
C GLU A 316 -12.73 30.15 1.71
N VAL A 317 -11.91 31.04 2.27
CA VAL A 317 -12.26 32.45 2.50
C VAL A 317 -11.21 33.35 1.89
N ARG A 318 -11.63 34.42 1.21
CA ARG A 318 -10.71 35.44 0.68
C ARG A 318 -10.69 36.67 1.59
N ARG A 319 -9.52 37.05 2.09
CA ARG A 319 -9.29 38.27 2.90
C ARG A 319 -8.04 38.98 2.41
N ASP A 320 -8.12 40.29 2.20
CA ASP A 320 -7.02 41.13 1.71
C ASP A 320 -6.31 40.58 0.46
N GLY A 321 -7.09 40.02 -0.47
CA GLY A 321 -6.59 39.41 -1.71
C GLY A 321 -5.93 38.02 -1.51
N LYS A 322 -5.80 37.54 -0.28
CA LYS A 322 -5.22 36.23 0.05
C LYS A 322 -6.32 35.19 0.24
N LEU A 323 -6.03 33.95 -0.16
CA LEU A 323 -6.93 32.82 0.07
C LEU A 323 -6.53 32.12 1.38
N LEU A 324 -7.51 31.81 2.21
CA LEU A 324 -7.37 31.18 3.51
C LEU A 324 -8.25 29.93 3.57
N LEU A 325 -7.84 28.94 4.35
CA LEU A 325 -8.67 27.79 4.69
C LEU A 325 -9.04 27.89 6.18
N ASP A 326 -10.27 28.33 6.46
CA ASP A 326 -10.74 28.53 7.83
C ASP A 326 -11.65 27.39 8.28
N ALA A 327 -11.63 27.09 9.58
CA ALA A 327 -12.62 26.20 10.17
C ALA A 327 -14.01 26.87 10.15
N ASP A 328 -15.00 26.15 9.66
CA ASP A 328 -16.38 26.63 9.52
C ASP A 328 -17.36 25.46 9.77
N PRO A 329 -18.25 25.53 10.78
CA PRO A 329 -19.25 24.49 11.05
C PRO A 329 -20.18 24.17 9.87
N HIS A 330 -20.33 25.11 8.93
CA HIS A 330 -21.11 24.97 7.70
C HIS A 330 -20.24 24.82 6.45
N GLY A 331 -18.94 24.54 6.64
CA GLY A 331 -17.98 24.24 5.60
C GLY A 331 -18.06 22.81 5.07
N GLU A 332 -17.19 22.55 4.11
CA GLU A 332 -16.90 21.22 3.57
C GLU A 332 -16.30 20.33 4.65
N ASN A 333 -16.77 19.10 4.76
CA ASN A 333 -16.30 18.17 5.79
C ASN A 333 -15.08 17.39 5.29
N ILE A 334 -13.92 17.59 5.92
CA ILE A 334 -12.76 16.74 5.68
C ILE A 334 -12.93 15.45 6.47
N PRO A 335 -12.84 14.27 5.81
CA PRO A 335 -12.99 12.98 6.51
C PRO A 335 -12.07 12.85 7.73
N ASP A 336 -12.58 12.22 8.79
CA ASP A 336 -11.81 11.82 9.98
C ASP A 336 -11.46 10.32 9.90
N PRO A 337 -10.32 9.95 9.30
CA PRO A 337 -9.94 8.56 9.21
C PRO A 337 -9.33 8.07 10.53
N ARG A 338 -9.61 6.81 10.88
CA ARG A 338 -8.84 6.12 11.94
C ARG A 338 -7.42 5.80 11.48
N TYR A 339 -7.23 5.57 10.18
CA TYR A 339 -5.94 5.21 9.60
C TYR A 339 -5.57 6.09 8.41
N PHE A 340 -4.34 6.59 8.43
CA PHE A 340 -3.69 7.19 7.27
C PHE A 340 -2.77 6.17 6.60
N VAL A 341 -2.81 6.11 5.27
CA VAL A 341 -1.87 5.34 4.45
C VAL A 341 -1.13 6.32 3.55
N THR A 342 0.19 6.39 3.65
CA THR A 342 1.01 7.26 2.80
C THR A 342 1.54 6.49 1.60
N LEU A 343 1.37 7.04 0.40
CA LEU A 343 1.83 6.44 -0.86
C LEU A 343 2.53 7.49 -1.71
N ASP A 344 3.81 7.32 -2.00
CA ASP A 344 4.50 8.20 -2.95
C ASP A 344 3.87 8.13 -4.35
N ALA A 345 3.82 9.25 -5.07
CA ALA A 345 3.20 9.33 -6.39
C ALA A 345 3.83 8.39 -7.44
N ASP A 346 5.08 7.95 -7.26
CA ASP A 346 5.81 7.02 -8.11
C ASP A 346 5.72 5.55 -7.66
N SER A 347 4.97 5.29 -6.59
CA SER A 347 4.82 3.99 -5.98
C SER A 347 3.41 3.43 -6.19
N LEU A 348 3.29 2.10 -6.10
CA LEU A 348 2.05 1.38 -6.33
C LEU A 348 1.69 0.52 -5.11
N LEU A 349 0.40 0.50 -4.76
CA LEU A 349 -0.11 -0.40 -3.74
C LEU A 349 -0.51 -1.75 -4.34
N ALA A 350 -0.12 -2.84 -3.68
CA ALA A 350 -0.70 -4.15 -3.96
C ALA A 350 -2.22 -4.13 -3.67
N PRO A 351 -3.07 -4.87 -4.40
CA PRO A 351 -4.52 -4.75 -4.28
C PRO A 351 -5.10 -5.04 -2.89
N ASP A 352 -4.40 -5.82 -2.07
CA ASP A 352 -4.79 -6.22 -0.72
C ASP A 352 -3.98 -5.51 0.37
N TYR A 353 -3.25 -4.45 0.03
CA TYR A 353 -2.33 -3.77 0.93
C TYR A 353 -3.04 -3.21 2.17
N VAL A 354 -4.05 -2.35 1.96
CA VAL A 354 -4.73 -1.65 3.06
C VAL A 354 -5.43 -2.64 3.99
N LEU A 355 -6.15 -3.61 3.41
CA LEU A 355 -6.86 -4.63 4.17
C LEU A 355 -5.94 -5.43 5.08
N ARG A 356 -4.77 -5.85 4.57
CA ARG A 356 -3.82 -6.62 5.38
C ARG A 356 -3.21 -5.82 6.51
N LEU A 357 -2.90 -4.54 6.28
CA LEU A 357 -2.30 -3.72 7.33
C LEU A 357 -3.31 -3.41 8.42
N ILE A 358 -4.55 -3.07 8.04
CA ILE A 358 -5.59 -2.77 9.02
C ILE A 358 -5.99 -4.02 9.81
N ASP A 359 -6.03 -5.22 9.20
CA ASP A 359 -6.24 -6.48 9.94
C ASP A 359 -5.19 -6.70 11.05
N VAL A 360 -3.95 -6.27 10.81
CA VAL A 360 -2.89 -6.32 11.84
C VAL A 360 -3.12 -5.23 12.89
N MET A 361 -3.47 -4.01 12.48
CA MET A 361 -3.71 -2.89 13.42
C MET A 361 -4.93 -3.11 14.31
N GLU A 362 -5.95 -3.81 13.82
CA GLU A 362 -7.17 -4.14 14.58
C GLU A 362 -7.02 -5.42 15.43
N ASP A 363 -5.88 -6.13 15.39
CA ASP A 363 -5.61 -7.21 16.34
C ASP A 363 -5.47 -6.59 17.75
N PRO A 364 -6.25 -7.02 18.77
CA PRO A 364 -6.13 -6.50 20.12
C PRO A 364 -4.71 -6.60 20.71
N ARG A 365 -3.89 -7.54 20.22
CA ARG A 365 -2.49 -7.69 20.63
C ARG A 365 -1.56 -6.62 20.02
N ALA A 366 -2.05 -5.89 19.02
CA ALA A 366 -1.34 -4.85 18.30
C ALA A 366 -1.65 -3.43 18.82
N GLU A 367 -2.30 -3.27 19.98
CA GLU A 367 -2.67 -1.97 20.56
C GLU A 367 -1.49 -0.98 20.68
N ARG A 368 -0.26 -1.48 20.84
CA ARG A 368 0.96 -0.66 20.93
C ARG A 368 1.55 -0.26 19.58
N ILE A 369 0.97 -0.70 18.46
CA ILE A 369 1.47 -0.40 17.12
C ILE A 369 0.84 0.92 16.66
N GLY A 370 1.65 1.98 16.59
CA GLY A 370 1.23 3.27 16.02
C GLY A 370 1.42 3.36 14.51
N VAL A 371 2.38 2.62 13.95
CA VAL A 371 2.74 2.66 12.52
C VAL A 371 3.16 1.26 12.05
N ILE A 372 2.63 0.82 10.90
CA ILE A 372 3.17 -0.33 10.17
C ILE A 372 3.91 0.16 8.93
N GLN A 373 5.22 -0.02 8.93
CA GLN A 373 6.06 0.22 7.76
C GLN A 373 6.14 -1.05 6.92
N THR A 374 5.95 -0.93 5.61
CA THR A 374 6.24 -2.02 4.68
C THR A 374 7.46 -1.69 3.83
N PRO A 375 8.31 -2.67 3.49
CA PRO A 375 9.41 -2.44 2.57
C PRO A 375 8.89 -2.12 1.17
N TYR A 376 9.47 -1.11 0.54
CA TYR A 376 9.30 -0.88 -0.90
C TYR A 376 10.00 -2.01 -1.65
N SER A 377 9.25 -2.72 -2.50
CA SER A 377 9.81 -3.74 -3.38
C SER A 377 10.03 -3.11 -4.75
N ALA A 378 11.26 -2.68 -5.03
CA ALA A 378 11.69 -2.22 -6.35
C ALA A 378 11.61 -3.35 -7.38
#